data_AF-A0A2I0GZF5-F1
#
_entry.id   AF-A0A2I0GZF5-F1
#
_cell.length_a   1.000
_cell.length_b   1.000
_cell.length_c   1.000
_cell.angle_alpha   90.00
_cell.angle_beta   90.00
_cell.angle_gamma   90.00
#
_symmetry.space_group_name_H-M   'P 1'
#
loop_
_entity.id
_entity.type
_entity.pdbx_description
1 polymer ?
#
loop_
_entity_poly.entity_id
_entity_poly.type
_entity_poly.pdbx_seq_one_letter_code
_entity_poly.pdbx_strand_id
1 'polypeptide(L)' 'MAPSVQAAIPPDGIWRRGKKYYSVCDVIFEIDAKYDPIKPLGAGAYGVVCSAHDEETKKKVAIKKISNVFEDQTTA' A
#
# COMPACT_ATOMS: atom_id res chain seq x y z
N MET A 1 -5.58 8.18 -19.22
CA MET A 1 -5.41 8.26 -17.76
C MET A 1 -4.88 6.91 -17.31
N ALA A 2 -3.63 6.82 -16.86
CA ALA A 2 -3.05 5.55 -16.41
C ALA A 2 -3.75 5.08 -15.12
N PRO A 3 -3.92 3.76 -14.91
CA PRO A 3 -4.49 3.24 -13.67
C PRO A 3 -3.61 3.66 -12.48
N SER A 4 -4.21 4.29 -11.48
CA SER A 4 -3.50 4.84 -10.31
C SER A 4 -3.08 3.76 -9.29
N VAL A 5 -3.54 2.53 -9.50
CA VAL A 5 -3.23 1.33 -8.72
C VAL A 5 -3.01 0.20 -9.72
N GLN A 6 -1.91 -0.54 -9.59
CA GLN A 6 -1.59 -1.68 -10.46
C GLN A 6 -1.20 -2.89 -9.61
N ALA A 7 -1.48 -4.11 -10.08
CA ALA A 7 -0.88 -5.29 -9.47
C ALA A 7 0.64 -5.22 -9.59
N ALA A 8 1.34 -5.60 -8.52
CA ALA A 8 2.79 -5.56 -8.44
C ALA A 8 3.35 -6.94 -8.07
N ILE A 9 4.65 -7.10 -8.32
CA ILE A 9 5.41 -8.27 -7.89
C ILE A 9 6.02 -7.94 -6.51
N PRO A 10 6.10 -8.90 -5.57
CA PRO A 10 6.83 -8.71 -4.33
C PRO A 10 8.27 -8.26 -4.61
N PRO A 11 8.81 -7.28 -3.86
CA PRO A 11 10.16 -6.75 -4.10
C PRO A 11 11.26 -7.80 -3.91
N ASP A 12 11.05 -8.75 -3.01
CA ASP A 12 11.92 -9.89 -2.75
C ASP A 12 11.58 -11.13 -3.61
N GLY A 13 10.55 -11.04 -4.45
CA GLY A 13 10.08 -12.15 -5.29
C GLY A 13 9.32 -13.26 -4.55
N ILE A 14 9.17 -13.18 -3.23
CA ILE A 14 8.48 -14.20 -2.43
C ILE A 14 7.02 -13.81 -2.23
N TRP A 15 6.12 -14.64 -2.75
CA TRP A 15 4.68 -14.47 -2.55
C TRP A 15 4.27 -14.96 -1.17
N ARG A 16 3.89 -14.03 -0.28
CA ARG A 16 3.40 -14.39 1.04
C ARG A 16 1.94 -14.86 0.99
N ARG A 17 1.65 -16.01 1.62
CA ARG A 17 0.30 -16.59 1.63
C ARG A 17 -0.70 -15.61 2.24
N GLY A 18 -1.82 -15.40 1.56
CA GLY A 18 -2.86 -14.48 2.00
C GLY A 18 -2.53 -12.99 1.78
N LYS A 19 -1.42 -12.67 1.12
CA LYS A 19 -1.06 -11.30 0.75
C LYS A 19 -1.24 -11.06 -0.74
N LYS A 20 -1.52 -9.81 -1.10
CA LYS A 20 -1.49 -9.27 -2.46
C LYS A 20 -0.55 -8.07 -2.51
N TYR A 21 0.02 -7.83 -3.68
CA TYR A 21 0.99 -6.76 -3.91
C TYR A 21 0.44 -5.80 -4.96
N TYR A 22 0.42 -4.52 -4.62
CA TYR A 22 -0.05 -3.46 -5.51
C TYR A 22 0.93 -2.29 -5.54
N SER A 23 1.18 -1.72 -6.71
CA SER A 23 1.90 -0.45 -6.84
C SER A 23 0.92 0.70 -6.75
N VAL A 24 1.15 1.62 -5.81
CA VAL A 24 0.40 2.87 -5.65
C VAL A 24 1.40 4.01 -5.49
N CYS A 25 1.38 4.97 -6.43
CA CYS A 25 2.36 6.06 -6.48
C CYS A 25 3.81 5.54 -6.41
N ASP A 26 4.12 4.51 -7.21
CA ASP A 26 5.43 3.83 -7.29
C ASP A 26 5.92 3.18 -5.99
N VAL A 27 5.05 3.08 -4.98
CA VAL A 27 5.29 2.35 -3.74
C VAL A 27 4.56 1.02 -3.80
N ILE A 28 5.27 -0.08 -3.55
CA ILE A 28 4.66 -1.42 -3.48
C ILE A 28 3.99 -1.58 -2.12
N PHE A 29 2.70 -1.88 -2.09
CA PHE A 29 1.91 -2.21 -0.92
C PHE A 29 1.80 -3.72 -0.80
N GLU A 30 2.27 -4.29 0.31
CA GLU A 30 1.91 -5.66 0.73
C GLU A 30 0.68 -5.54 1.63
N ILE A 31 -0.45 -6.08 1.18
CA ILE A 31 -1.73 -6.01 1.91
C ILE A 31 -2.36 -7.39 2.01
N ASP A 32 -3.23 -7.59 2.99
CA ASP A 32 -4.04 -8.80 3.06
C ASP A 32 -4.97 -8.93 1.85
N ALA A 33 -5.16 -10.16 1.37
CA ALA A 33 -5.90 -10.47 0.16
C ALA A 33 -7.37 -10.01 0.18
N LYS A 34 -7.92 -9.75 1.37
CA LYS A 34 -9.28 -9.20 1.59
C LYS A 34 -9.42 -7.73 1.26
N TYR A 35 -8.31 -7.01 1.09
CA TYR A 35 -8.31 -5.60 0.73
C TYR A 35 -8.05 -5.44 -0.77
N ASP A 36 -8.90 -4.65 -1.43
CA ASP A 36 -8.74 -4.29 -2.84
C ASP A 36 -8.50 -2.77 -2.98
N PRO A 37 -7.28 -2.32 -3.32
CA PRO A 37 -6.98 -0.89 -3.42
C PRO A 37 -7.64 -0.25 -4.65
N ILE A 38 -8.26 0.91 -4.42
CA ILE A 38 -9.09 1.60 -5.42
C ILE A 38 -8.32 2.77 -6.04
N LYS A 39 -7.77 3.64 -5.19
CA LYS A 39 -7.06 4.86 -5.64
C LYS A 39 -6.13 5.41 -4.55
N PRO A 40 -5.05 6.11 -4.93
CA PRO A 40 -4.27 6.91 -3.99
C PRO A 40 -5.13 8.01 -3.37
N LEU A 41 -4.85 8.30 -2.10
CA LEU A 41 -5.44 9.41 -1.35
C LEU A 41 -4.42 10.51 -1.05
N GLY A 42 -3.15 10.16 -0.87
CA GLY A 42 -2.08 11.14 -0.64
C GLY A 42 -0.73 10.48 -0.38
N ALA A 43 0.34 11.26 -0.52
CA ALA A 43 1.71 10.88 -0.19
C ALA A 43 2.32 11.97 0.70
N GLY A 44 3.18 11.58 1.63
CA GLY A 44 3.89 12.50 2.51
C GLY A 44 5.20 11.90 3.02
N ALA A 45 5.88 12.62 3.91
CA ALA A 45 7.21 12.24 4.43
C ALA A 45 7.26 10.82 5.01
N TYR A 46 6.16 10.36 5.61
CA TYR A 46 6.08 9.04 6.25
C TYR A 46 5.53 7.93 5.32
N GLY A 47 5.23 8.22 4.06
CA GLY A 47 4.77 7.23 3.08
C GLY A 47 3.45 7.58 2.39
N VAL A 48 2.76 6.55 1.87
CA VAL A 48 1.64 6.69 0.93
C VAL A 48 0.35 6.14 1.53
N VAL A 49 -0.77 6.82 1.26
CA VAL A 49 -2.12 6.42 1.66
C VAL A 49 -2.94 6.09 0.41
N CYS A 50 -3.64 4.96 0.43
CA CYS A 50 -4.63 4.61 -0.58
C CYS A 50 -5.97 4.26 0.05
N SER A 51 -7.06 4.41 -0.70
CA SER A 51 -8.35 3.85 -0.30
C SER A 51 -8.48 2.44 -0.83
N ALA A 52 -9.05 1.54 -0.04
CA ALA A 52 -9.32 0.16 -0.41
C ALA A 52 -10.74 -0.25 -0.03
N HIS A 53 -11.27 -1.28 -0.70
CA HIS A 53 -12.46 -1.99 -0.27
C HIS A 53 -12.05 -3.16 0.62
N ASP A 54 -12.69 -3.28 1.79
CA ASP A 54 -12.58 -4.46 2.64
C ASP A 54 -13.69 -5.45 2.26
N GLU A 55 -13.30 -6.59 1.68
CA GLU A 55 -14.25 -7.60 1.21
C GLU A 55 -14.99 -8.32 2.33
N GLU A 56 -14.48 -8.33 3.56
CA GLU A 56 -15.15 -8.97 4.71
C GLU A 56 -16.21 -8.04 5.28
N THR A 57 -15.86 -6.78 5.53
CA THR A 57 -16.76 -5.81 6.17
C THR A 57 -17.62 -5.04 5.18
N LYS A 58 -17.32 -5.14 3.87
CA LYS A 58 -17.92 -4.36 2.77
C LYS A 58 -17.77 -2.85 2.93
N LYS A 59 -16.80 -2.41 3.74
CA LYS A 59 -16.53 -0.99 4.00
C LYS A 59 -15.37 -0.49 3.16
N LYS A 60 -15.40 0.82 2.87
CA LYS A 60 -14.25 1.52 2.33
C LYS A 60 -13.33 1.92 3.47
N VAL A 61 -12.06 1.57 3.35
CA VAL A 61 -11.03 1.86 4.34
C VAL A 61 -9.89 2.64 3.70
N ALA A 62 -9.06 3.28 4.53
CA ALA A 62 -7.80 3.88 4.11
C ALA A 62 -6.65 3.02 4.63
N ILE A 63 -5.70 2.67 3.75
CA ILE A 63 -4.49 1.93 4.09
C ILE A 63 -3.32 2.88 3.93
N LYS A 64 -2.54 3.07 5.00
CA LYS A 64 -1.32 3.88 5.00
C LYS A 64 -0.10 2.97 5.08
N LYS A 65 0.72 2.95 4.04
CA LYS A 65 2.04 2.33 4.09
C LYS A 65 3.01 3.32 4.69
N ILE A 66 3.56 2.97 5.85
CA ILE A 66 4.62 3.74 6.50
C ILE A 66 5.96 3.31 5.92
N SER A 67 6.70 4.26 5.37
CA SER A 67 8.07 4.06 4.91
C SER A 67 9.06 4.55 5.97
N ASN A 68 10.27 3.98 5.96
CA ASN A 68 11.40 4.45 6.78
C ASN A 68 11.11 4.55 8.29
N VAL A 69 10.38 3.55 8.83
CA VAL A 69 9.94 3.51 10.24
C VAL A 69 11.11 3.58 11.24
N PHE A 70 12.32 3.20 10.81
CA PHE A 70 13.52 3.16 11.64
C PHE A 70 14.54 4.25 11.29
N GLU A 71 14.22 5.15 10.37
CA GLU A 71 15.08 6.30 10.10
C GLU A 71 14.77 7.36 11.16
N ASP A 72 15.49 7.26 12.27
CA ASP A 72 15.53 8.30 13.29
C ASP A 72 15.91 9.61 12.59
N GLN A 73 15.04 10.61 12.64
CA GLN A 73 15.45 11.97 12.30
C GLN A 73 16.33 12.49 13.43
N THR A 74 17.54 11.92 13.57
CA THR A 74 18.58 12.50 14.40
C THR A 74 18.95 13.82 13.72
N THR A 75 18.28 14.88 14.13
CA THR A 75 18.67 16.23 13.79
C THR A 75 20.01 16.45 14.47
N ALA A 76 21.09 16.40 13.69
CA ALA A 76 22.40 16.89 14.09
C ALA A 76 22.41 18.42 14.10
#